data_AF-E6W1L6-F1
#
_entry.id   AF-E6W1L6-F1
#
_cell.length_a   1.000
_cell.length_b   1.000
_cell.length_c   1.000
_cell.angle_alpha   90.00
_cell.angle_beta   90.00
_cell.angle_gamma   90.00
#
_symmetry.space_group_name_H-M   'P 1'
#
loop_
_entity.id
_entity.type
_entity.pdbx_description
1 polymer ?
#
loop_
_entity_poly.entity_id
_entity_poly.type
_entity_poly.pdbx_seq_one_letter_code
_entity_poly.pdbx_strand_id
1 'polypeptide(L)' 'MSETICHCMDVDRDTIVEAIKSQSLSTVEDVQEATSAGTGCGGCIPEIEAILDEING' A
#
# COMPACT_ATOMS: atom_id res chain seq x y z
N MET A 1 -9.30 -14.26 0.76
CA MET A 1 -9.12 -13.74 -0.61
C MET A 1 -8.43 -12.42 -0.41
N SER A 2 -7.16 -12.30 -0.82
CA SER A 2 -6.46 -11.02 -0.83
C SER A 2 -7.05 -10.17 -1.95
N GLU A 3 -7.32 -8.90 -1.68
CA GLU A 3 -7.81 -7.96 -2.69
C GLU A 3 -6.61 -7.26 -3.32
N THR A 4 -6.52 -7.31 -4.65
CA THR A 4 -5.46 -6.64 -5.40
C THR A 4 -5.73 -5.15 -5.42
N ILE A 5 -4.88 -4.38 -4.73
CA ILE A 5 -4.99 -2.93 -4.62
C ILE A 5 -4.31 -2.25 -5.80
N CYS A 6 -3.11 -2.71 -6.18
CA CYS A 6 -2.39 -2.17 -7.33
C CYS A 6 -2.36 -3.16 -8.48
N HIS A 7 -3.23 -2.96 -9.49
CA HIS A 7 -3.21 -3.79 -10.71
C HIS A 7 -1.99 -3.54 -11.61
N CYS A 8 -1.30 -2.39 -11.50
CA CYS A 8 -0.12 -2.12 -12.32
C CYS A 8 1.10 -2.93 -11.87
N MET A 9 1.24 -3.11 -10.56
CA MET A 9 2.38 -3.79 -9.94
C MET A 9 2.00 -5.14 -9.35
N ASP A 10 0.74 -5.56 -9.52
CA ASP A 10 0.16 -6.79 -8.97
C ASP A 10 0.37 -6.89 -7.44
N VAL A 11 0.06 -5.81 -6.73
CA VAL A 11 0.24 -5.73 -5.27
C VAL A 11 -1.10 -5.87 -4.56
N ASP A 12 -1.16 -6.85 -3.67
CA ASP A 12 -2.31 -7.14 -2.82
C ASP A 12 -2.33 -6.32 -1.53
N ARG A 13 -3.53 -6.18 -0.96
CA ARG A 13 -3.76 -5.52 0.34
C ARG A 13 -2.87 -6.11 1.44
N ASP A 14 -2.76 -7.44 1.49
CA ASP A 14 -1.96 -8.11 2.52
C ASP A 14 -0.49 -7.70 2.43
N THR A 15 0.07 -7.60 1.23
CA THR A 15 1.45 -7.11 1.01
C THR A 15 1.64 -5.69 1.53
N ILE A 16 0.68 -4.80 1.27
CA ILE A 16 0.71 -3.41 1.77
C ILE A 16 0.63 -3.39 3.31
N VAL A 17 -0.32 -4.13 3.89
CA VAL A 17 -0.50 -4.20 5.35
C VAL A 17 0.74 -4.77 6.04
N GLU A 18 1.33 -5.84 5.49
CA GLU A 18 2.56 -6.43 6.03
C GLU A 18 3.74 -5.48 5.93
N ALA A 19 3.89 -4.77 4.81
CA ALA A 19 4.94 -3.76 4.66
C ALA A 19 4.79 -2.63 5.68
N ILE A 20 3.56 -2.09 5.84
CA ILE A 20 3.26 -1.03 6.81
C ILE A 20 3.60 -1.50 8.23
N LYS A 21 3.14 -2.68 8.64
CA LYS A 21 3.37 -3.20 9.99
C LYS A 21 4.81 -3.60 10.26
N SER A 22 5.47 -4.26 9.30
CA SER A 22 6.83 -4.75 9.47
C SER A 22 7.86 -3.62 9.46
N GLN A 23 7.61 -2.56 8.70
CA GLN A 23 8.55 -1.45 8.54
C GLN A 23 8.09 -0.18 9.27
N SER A 24 6.93 -0.23 9.96
CA SER A 24 6.31 0.91 10.65
C SER A 24 6.16 2.13 9.73
N LEU A 25 5.61 1.90 8.53
CA LEU A 25 5.45 2.92 7.50
C LEU A 25 4.34 3.89 7.89
N SER A 26 4.60 5.18 7.69
CA SER A 26 3.69 6.25 8.11
C SER A 26 3.23 7.16 6.96
N THR A 27 3.75 6.94 5.75
CA THR A 27 3.39 7.73 4.57
C THR A 27 3.17 6.85 3.34
N VAL A 28 2.36 7.33 2.39
CA VAL A 28 2.13 6.63 1.12
C VAL A 28 3.42 6.49 0.32
N GLU A 29 4.32 7.46 0.39
CA GLU A 29 5.65 7.38 -0.24
C GLU A 29 6.47 6.21 0.33
N ASP A 30 6.45 6.01 1.65
CA ASP A 30 7.13 4.85 2.25
C ASP A 30 6.56 3.53 1.74
N VAL A 31 5.22 3.44 1.61
CA VAL A 31 4.55 2.25 1.07
C VAL A 31 4.90 2.06 -0.41
N GLN A 32 4.98 3.13 -1.19
CA GLN A 32 5.42 3.10 -2.58
C GLN A 32 6.85 2.60 -2.70
N GLU A 33 7.78 3.05 -1.86
CA GLU A 33 9.16 2.54 -1.86
C GLU A 33 9.25 1.08 -1.41
N ALA A 34 8.46 0.69 -0.41
CA ALA A 34 8.48 -0.68 0.13
C ALA A 34 7.81 -1.72 -0.77
N THR A 35 6.73 -1.34 -1.47
CA THR A 35 5.88 -2.29 -2.21
C THR A 35 5.79 -2.01 -3.71
N SER A 36 6.32 -0.87 -4.17
CA SER A 36 6.13 -0.34 -5.53
C SER A 36 4.67 -0.01 -5.90
N ALA A 37 3.69 -0.27 -5.03
CA ALA A 37 2.28 0.01 -5.29
C ALA A 37 2.03 1.52 -5.44
N GLY A 38 1.38 1.95 -6.52
CA GLY A 38 1.07 3.36 -6.77
C GLY A 38 2.14 4.14 -7.56
N THR A 39 3.29 3.53 -7.88
CA THR A 39 4.35 4.17 -8.68
C THR A 39 4.07 4.22 -10.19
N GLY A 40 3.12 3.41 -10.68
CA GLY A 40 2.77 3.30 -12.10
C GLY A 40 1.73 4.32 -12.55
N CYS A 41 0.45 3.99 -12.39
CA CYS A 41 -0.67 4.87 -12.79
C CYS A 41 -1.19 5.78 -11.66
N GLY A 42 -0.79 5.51 -10.41
CA GLY A 42 -1.27 6.24 -9.22
C GLY A 42 -2.73 5.98 -8.82
N GLY A 43 -3.49 5.14 -9.53
CA GLY A 43 -4.92 4.94 -9.27
C GLY A 43 -5.24 4.30 -7.92
N CYS A 44 -4.28 3.60 -7.32
CA CYS A 44 -4.41 2.90 -6.02
C CYS A 44 -3.88 3.73 -4.84
N ILE A 45 -3.32 4.91 -5.07
CA ILE A 45 -2.84 5.84 -4.02
C ILE A 45 -3.90 6.13 -2.94
N PRO A 46 -5.15 6.53 -3.28
CA PRO A 46 -6.15 6.82 -2.25
C PRO A 46 -6.53 5.59 -1.42
N GLU A 47 -6.41 4.40 -2.00
CA GLU A 47 -6.71 3.14 -1.32
C GLU A 47 -5.57 2.72 -0.39
N ILE A 48 -4.31 2.95 -0.80
CA ILE A 48 -3.13 2.81 0.05
C ILE A 48 -3.23 3.75 1.26
N GLU A 49 -3.59 5.02 1.03
CA GLU A 49 -3.75 6.01 2.10
C GLU A 49 -4.82 5.58 3.11
N ALA A 50 -5.96 5.06 2.65
CA ALA A 50 -7.01 4.52 3.52
C ALA A 50 -6.53 3.34 4.37
N ILE A 51 -5.75 2.41 3.79
CA ILE A 51 -5.17 1.28 4.54
C ILE A 51 -4.16 1.79 5.59
N LEU A 52 -3.40 2.83 5.23
CA LEU A 52 -2.38 3.42 6.09
C LEU A 52 -3.02 4.09 7.31
N ASP A 53 -4.08 4.87 7.10
CA ASP A 53 -4.89 5.46 8.17
C ASP A 53 -5.58 4.40 9.03
N GLU A 54 -6.07 3.30 8.44
CA GLU A 54 -6.67 2.19 9.21
C GLU A 54 -5.67 1.50 10.15
N ILE A 55 -4.39 1.44 9.78
CA ILE A 55 -3.35 0.78 10.57
C ILE A 55 -2.71 1.71 11.60
N ASN A 56 -2.49 2.99 11.24
CA ASN A 56 -1.79 3.97 12.07
C ASN A 56 -2.73 4.85 12.92
N GLY A 57 -4.04 4.78 12.68
CA GLY A 57 -5.08 5.50 13.43
C GLY A 57 -5.45 4.90 14.79
#